data_AF-A0A1W6YPG5-F1
#
_entry.id   AF-A0A1W6YPG5-F1
#
_cell.length_a   1.000
_cell.length_b   1.000
_cell.length_c   1.000
_cell.angle_alpha   90.00
_cell.angle_beta   90.00
_cell.angle_gamma   90.00
#
_symmetry.space_group_name_H-M   'P 1'
#
loop_
_entity.id
_entity.type
_entity.pdbx_description
1 polymer ?
#
loop_
_entity_poly.entity_id
_entity_poly.type
_entity_poly.pdbx_seq_one_letter_code
_entity_poly.pdbx_strand_id
1 'polypeptide(L)'
;MAKKASELVAANVDRLMRKAGLSNAALEKKSGGRLKRSTVDRVRRAQGSAGVDSIAEIARALGFDLWQVCVRDLVPERPPALVDPAIGDAAGLSAGERELLAKFRSLSPAFQRLVLNDLERYLQAESQSEEKKGEHTKRHA
;
A
#
# COMPACT_ATOMS: atom_id res chain seq x y z
N MET A 1 24.86 2.23 -15.03
CA MET A 1 23.99 2.31 -16.23
C MET A 1 22.55 2.14 -15.79
N ALA A 2 21.65 3.04 -16.17
CA ALA A 2 20.23 2.91 -15.82
C ALA A 2 19.62 1.75 -16.64
N LYS A 3 18.95 0.80 -15.98
CA LYS A 3 18.19 -0.26 -16.66
C LYS A 3 17.14 0.37 -17.57
N LYS A 4 16.92 -0.21 -18.75
CA LYS A 4 15.81 0.20 -19.62
C LYS A 4 14.50 -0.10 -18.90
N ALA A 5 13.47 0.74 -19.11
CA ALA A 5 12.18 0.57 -18.45
C ALA A 5 11.56 -0.82 -18.68
N SER A 6 11.74 -1.39 -19.87
CA SER A 6 11.30 -2.75 -20.20
C SER A 6 12.01 -3.82 -19.37
N GLU A 7 13.32 -3.67 -19.12
CA GLU A 7 14.12 -4.59 -18.28
C GLU A 7 13.70 -4.52 -16.81
N LEU A 8 13.33 -3.33 -16.34
CA LEU A 8 12.80 -3.13 -14.99
C LEU A 8 11.47 -3.87 -14.82
N VAL A 9 10.53 -3.61 -15.72
CA VAL A 9 9.21 -4.26 -15.70
C VAL A 9 9.36 -5.77 -15.81
N ALA A 10 10.21 -6.26 -16.72
CA ALA A 10 10.50 -7.68 -16.87
C ALA A 10 10.97 -8.32 -15.56
N ALA A 11 11.96 -7.70 -14.89
CA ALA A 11 12.49 -8.19 -13.63
C ALA A 11 11.45 -8.19 -12.50
N ASN A 12 10.62 -7.15 -12.43
CA ASN A 12 9.56 -7.04 -11.43
C ASN A 12 8.46 -8.08 -11.67
N VAL A 13 7.99 -8.24 -12.90
CA VAL A 13 7.01 -9.28 -13.28
C VAL A 13 7.54 -10.67 -12.96
N ASP A 14 8.81 -10.95 -13.28
CA ASP A 14 9.46 -12.22 -12.94
C ASP A 14 9.43 -12.51 -11.45
N ARG A 15 9.78 -11.50 -10.63
CA ARG A 15 9.77 -11.62 -9.17
C ARG A 15 8.37 -11.90 -8.64
N LEU A 16 7.37 -11.17 -9.14
CA LEU A 16 5.96 -11.35 -8.76
C LEU A 16 5.43 -12.74 -9.14
N MET A 17 5.75 -13.22 -10.35
CA MET A 17 5.34 -14.54 -10.80
C MET A 17 5.96 -15.67 -9.98
N ARG A 18 7.26 -15.56 -9.63
CA ARG A 18 7.93 -16.53 -8.76
C ARG A 18 7.29 -16.58 -7.37
N LYS A 19 7.03 -15.42 -6.77
CA LYS A 19 6.36 -15.33 -5.46
C LYS A 19 4.97 -15.95 -5.49
N ALA A 20 4.21 -15.68 -6.56
CA ALA A 20 2.86 -16.22 -6.71
C ALA A 20 2.84 -17.72 -7.11
N GLY A 21 4.00 -18.32 -7.43
CA GLY A 21 4.08 -19.68 -7.95
C GLY A 21 3.38 -19.86 -9.30
N LEU A 22 3.25 -18.79 -10.09
CA LEU A 22 2.48 -18.80 -11.34
C LEU A 22 3.38 -19.07 -12.55
N SER A 23 2.91 -19.95 -13.44
CA SER A 23 3.47 -20.10 -14.78
C SER A 23 2.81 -19.12 -15.76
N ASN A 24 3.40 -18.92 -16.95
CA ASN A 24 2.80 -18.05 -17.97
C ASN A 24 1.40 -18.53 -18.40
N ALA A 25 1.20 -19.85 -18.48
CA ALA A 25 -0.10 -20.44 -18.81
C ALA A 25 -1.12 -20.26 -17.67
N ALA A 26 -0.69 -20.36 -16.41
CA ALA A 26 -1.54 -20.08 -15.27
C ALA A 26 -1.98 -18.61 -15.24
N LEU A 27 -1.09 -17.68 -15.61
CA LEU A 27 -1.41 -16.26 -15.69
C LEU A 27 -2.38 -15.93 -16.83
N GLU A 28 -2.22 -16.55 -18.01
CA GLU A 28 -3.20 -16.46 -19.11
C GLU A 28 -4.59 -16.89 -18.64
N LYS A 29 -4.69 -18.05 -17.98
CA LYS A 29 -5.96 -18.53 -17.42
C LYS A 29 -6.53 -17.56 -16.38
N LYS A 30 -5.69 -17.05 -15.47
CA LYS A 30 -6.08 -16.09 -14.43
C LYS A 30 -6.57 -14.76 -15.01
N SER A 31 -6.03 -14.35 -16.16
CA SER A 31 -6.44 -13.13 -16.86
C SER A 31 -7.80 -13.25 -17.59
N GLY A 32 -8.39 -14.45 -17.66
CA GLY A 32 -9.62 -14.69 -18.41
C GLY A 32 -9.44 -14.61 -19.93
N GLY A 33 -8.23 -14.92 -20.44
CA GLY A 33 -7.91 -14.88 -21.86
C GLY A 33 -7.57 -13.48 -22.41
N ARG A 34 -7.59 -12.44 -21.58
CA ARG A 34 -7.12 -11.08 -21.92
C ARG A 34 -5.62 -11.02 -22.20
N LEU A 35 -4.85 -11.90 -21.56
CA LEU A 35 -3.43 -12.09 -21.83
C LEU A 35 -3.18 -13.44 -22.47
N LYS A 36 -2.44 -13.45 -23.58
CA LYS A 36 -1.88 -14.66 -24.16
C LYS A 36 -0.56 -15.01 -23.49
N ARG A 37 -0.26 -16.30 -23.33
CA ARG A 37 1.02 -16.81 -22.82
C ARG A 37 2.23 -16.18 -23.51
N SER A 38 2.18 -16.00 -24.84
CA SER A 38 3.27 -15.40 -25.62
C SER A 38 3.50 -13.92 -25.29
N THR A 39 2.45 -13.18 -24.92
CA THR A 39 2.58 -11.78 -24.47
C THR A 39 3.24 -11.71 -23.10
N VAL A 40 2.85 -12.58 -22.16
CA VAL A 40 3.50 -12.68 -20.84
C VAL A 40 4.98 -13.01 -21.00
N ASP A 41 5.30 -13.96 -21.86
CA ASP A 41 6.68 -14.40 -22.13
C ASP A 41 7.54 -13.27 -22.72
N ARG A 42 6.99 -12.49 -23.66
CA ARG A 42 7.67 -11.30 -24.22
C ARG A 42 7.96 -10.24 -23.16
N VAL A 43 6.98 -9.93 -22.30
CA VAL A 43 7.14 -8.96 -21.20
C VAL A 43 8.27 -9.41 -20.26
N ARG A 44 8.25 -10.68 -19.84
CA ARG A 44 9.25 -11.25 -18.92
C ARG A 44 10.68 -11.27 -19.48
N ARG A 45 10.83 -11.36 -20.81
CA ARG A 45 12.14 -11.31 -21.48
C ARG A 45 12.55 -9.90 -21.92
N ALA A 46 11.75 -8.88 -21.62
CA ALA A 46 11.92 -7.52 -22.17
C ALA A 46 12.05 -7.51 -23.71
N GLN A 47 11.36 -8.43 -24.39
CA GLN A 47 11.44 -8.61 -25.85
C GLN A 47 10.31 -7.87 -26.57
N GLY A 48 10.70 -6.95 -27.44
CA GLY A 48 9.77 -6.10 -28.19
C GLY A 48 9.11 -5.02 -27.30
N SER A 49 8.25 -4.20 -27.92
CA SER A 49 7.43 -3.24 -27.18
C SER A 49 6.16 -3.94 -26.71
N ALA A 50 6.12 -4.34 -25.45
CA ALA A 50 4.87 -4.75 -24.84
C ALA A 50 4.00 -3.51 -24.61
N GLY A 51 2.78 -3.54 -25.13
CA GLY A 51 1.83 -2.45 -24.90
C GLY A 51 1.56 -2.24 -23.42
N VAL A 52 1.33 -0.99 -23.01
CA VAL A 52 1.02 -0.61 -21.63
C VAL A 52 -0.16 -1.41 -21.09
N ASP A 53 -1.17 -1.67 -21.92
CA ASP A 53 -2.34 -2.49 -21.56
C ASP A 53 -1.96 -3.91 -21.16
N SER A 54 -1.01 -4.54 -21.85
CA SER A 54 -0.54 -5.89 -21.50
C SER A 54 0.17 -5.89 -20.15
N ILE A 55 0.95 -4.86 -19.86
CA ILE A 55 1.64 -4.72 -18.57
C ILE A 55 0.61 -4.47 -17.46
N ALA A 56 -0.40 -3.63 -17.72
CA ALA A 56 -1.49 -3.34 -16.79
C ALA A 56 -2.32 -4.58 -16.47
N GLU A 57 -2.67 -5.40 -17.47
CA GLU A 57 -3.36 -6.66 -17.25
C GLU A 57 -2.52 -7.66 -16.45
N ILE A 58 -1.20 -7.71 -16.67
CA ILE A 58 -0.30 -8.57 -15.90
C ILE A 58 -0.26 -8.12 -14.44
N ALA A 59 -0.09 -6.81 -14.20
CA ALA A 59 -0.10 -6.22 -12.87
C ALA A 59 -1.40 -6.56 -12.13
N ARG A 60 -2.55 -6.33 -12.78
CA ARG A 60 -3.87 -6.62 -12.21
C ARG A 60 -4.07 -8.09 -11.91
N ALA A 61 -3.66 -8.99 -12.81
CA ALA A 61 -3.74 -10.43 -12.58
C ALA A 61 -2.87 -10.88 -11.38
N LEU A 62 -1.81 -10.14 -11.07
CA LEU A 62 -0.94 -10.38 -9.93
C LEU A 62 -1.38 -9.63 -8.65
N GLY A 63 -2.41 -8.77 -8.73
CA GLY A 63 -2.92 -7.99 -7.60
C GLY A 63 -2.17 -6.67 -7.35
N PHE A 64 -1.56 -6.10 -8.38
CA PHE A 64 -0.80 -4.84 -8.32
C PHE A 64 -1.36 -3.81 -9.30
N ASP A 65 -1.12 -2.54 -9.01
CA ASP A 65 -1.33 -1.45 -9.95
C ASP A 65 -0.17 -1.37 -10.96
N LEU A 66 -0.47 -0.86 -12.16
CA LEU A 66 0.53 -0.69 -13.22
C LEU A 66 1.75 0.08 -12.74
N TRP A 67 1.55 1.20 -12.04
CA TRP A 67 2.64 2.06 -11.59
C TRP A 67 3.57 1.36 -10.60
N GLN A 68 3.04 0.48 -9.73
CA GLN A 68 3.82 -0.27 -8.74
C GLN A 68 4.83 -1.21 -9.43
N VAL A 69 4.44 -1.81 -10.56
CA VAL A 69 5.30 -2.69 -11.36
C VAL A 69 6.43 -1.90 -12.05
N CYS A 70 6.27 -0.59 -12.21
CA CYS A 70 7.28 0.32 -12.77
C CYS A 70 8.24 0.91 -11.73
N VAL A 71 8.10 0.56 -10.44
CA VAL A 71 8.97 1.07 -9.38
C VAL A 71 10.28 0.29 -9.31
N ARG A 72 11.38 1.00 -9.10
CA ARG A 72 12.69 0.37 -8.83
C ARG A 72 12.66 -0.38 -7.50
N ASP A 73 13.27 -1.55 -7.49
CA ASP A 73 13.42 -2.38 -6.30
C ASP A 73 12.08 -2.74 -5.62
N LEU A 74 11.03 -2.98 -6.42
CA LEU A 74 9.71 -3.43 -5.94
C LEU A 74 9.85 -4.60 -4.96
N VAL A 75 9.39 -4.39 -3.73
CA VAL A 75 9.30 -5.43 -2.69
C VAL A 75 7.85 -5.94 -2.67
N PRO A 76 7.57 -7.16 -3.16
CA PRO A 76 6.19 -7.64 -3.28
C PRO A 76 5.44 -7.80 -1.95
N GLU A 77 6.14 -7.90 -0.82
CA GLU A 77 5.58 -7.99 0.54
C GLU A 77 5.17 -6.63 1.08
N ARG A 78 5.75 -5.56 0.54
CA ARG A 78 5.51 -4.17 0.92
C ARG A 78 5.42 -3.35 -0.36
N PRO A 79 4.36 -3.55 -1.17
CA PRO A 79 4.20 -2.78 -2.39
C PRO A 79 4.19 -1.29 -2.07
N PRO A 80 4.78 -0.45 -2.93
CA PRO A 80 4.67 0.98 -2.77
C PRO A 80 3.18 1.34 -2.85
N ALA A 81 2.70 2.08 -1.87
CA ALA A 81 1.34 2.60 -1.84
C ALA A 81 1.40 4.10 -2.13
N LEU A 82 0.36 4.64 -2.75
CA LEU A 82 0.16 6.08 -2.72
C LEU A 82 -0.05 6.47 -1.27
N VAL A 83 0.69 7.48 -0.80
CA VAL A 83 0.51 8.02 0.54
C VAL A 83 -0.91 8.60 0.58
N ASP A 84 -1.76 8.03 1.43
CA ASP A 84 -3.03 8.65 1.74
C ASP A 84 -2.72 9.98 2.45
N PRO A 85 -3.17 11.15 1.95
CA PRO A 85 -2.91 12.42 2.62
C PRO A 85 -3.42 12.46 4.07
N ALA A 86 -4.33 11.57 4.46
CA ALA A 86 -4.75 11.39 5.85
C ALA A 86 -3.70 10.71 6.74
N ILE A 87 -2.78 9.96 6.14
CA ILE A 87 -1.66 9.28 6.79
C ILE A 87 -0.39 10.00 6.35
N GLY A 88 -0.22 11.23 6.84
CA GLY A 88 0.94 12.06 6.55
C GLY A 88 2.24 11.30 6.79
N ASP A 89 3.22 11.57 5.94
CA ASP A 89 4.59 11.09 6.07
C ASP A 89 5.05 11.22 7.54
N ALA A 90 5.75 10.22 8.07
CA ALA A 90 6.31 10.29 9.43
C ALA A 90 7.26 11.50 9.62
N ALA A 91 7.64 12.16 8.52
CA ALA A 91 8.39 13.41 8.47
C ALA A 91 7.59 14.66 8.88
N GLY A 92 6.24 14.62 8.83
CA GLY A 92 5.35 15.70 9.27
C GLY A 92 4.89 15.60 10.73
N LEU A 93 5.23 14.50 11.42
CA LEU A 93 4.84 14.27 12.80
C LEU A 93 5.70 15.10 13.77
N SER A 94 5.05 15.74 14.73
CA SER A 94 5.71 16.37 15.88
C SER A 94 6.58 15.35 16.65
N ALA A 95 7.47 15.86 17.51
CA ALA A 95 8.33 14.99 18.32
C ALA A 95 7.51 14.02 19.19
N GLY A 96 6.41 14.50 19.77
CA GLY A 96 5.51 13.68 20.59
C GLY A 96 4.79 12.59 19.79
N GLU A 97 4.29 12.90 18.59
CA GLU A 97 3.62 11.92 17.73
C GLU A 97 4.58 10.82 17.25
N ARG A 98 5.82 11.18 16.94
CA ARG A 98 6.86 10.20 16.57
C ARG A 98 7.18 9.26 17.73
N GLU A 99 7.33 9.81 18.93
CA GLU A 99 7.60 9.01 20.13
C GLU A 99 6.43 8.06 20.44
N LEU A 100 5.19 8.55 20.38
CA LEU A 100 3.99 7.75 20.59
C LEU A 100 3.91 6.61 19.58
N LEU A 101 4.10 6.90 18.30
CA LEU A 101 4.04 5.90 17.24
C LEU A 101 5.12 4.82 17.39
N ALA A 102 6.35 5.22 17.76
CA ALA A 102 7.45 4.28 18.01
C ALA A 102 7.13 3.34 19.18
N LYS A 103 6.65 3.88 20.29
CA LYS A 103 6.25 3.09 21.47
C LYS A 103 5.08 2.17 21.15
N PHE A 104 4.04 2.66 20.49
CA PHE A 104 2.86 1.87 20.12
C PHE A 104 3.22 0.67 19.22
N ARG A 105 4.10 0.87 18.24
CA ARG A 105 4.58 -0.21 17.35
C ARG A 105 5.40 -1.28 18.06
N SER A 106 6.01 -0.96 19.20
CA SER A 106 6.77 -1.93 20.00
C SER A 106 5.89 -2.83 20.88
N LEU A 107 4.61 -2.47 21.06
CA LEU A 107 3.66 -3.25 21.85
C LEU A 107 3.15 -4.48 21.07
N SER A 108 2.70 -5.50 21.82
CA SER A 108 1.98 -6.62 21.21
C SER A 108 0.56 -6.21 20.80
N PRO A 109 -0.09 -6.94 19.87
CA PRO A 109 -1.42 -6.58 19.36
C PRO A 109 -2.50 -6.44 20.44
N ALA A 110 -2.44 -7.25 21.49
CA ALA A 110 -3.38 -7.18 22.61
C ALA A 110 -3.26 -5.84 23.37
N PHE A 111 -2.03 -5.40 23.64
CA PHE A 111 -1.79 -4.12 24.32
C PHE A 111 -2.03 -2.92 23.41
N GLN A 112 -1.77 -3.03 22.11
CA GLN A 112 -2.16 -2.00 21.14
C GLN A 112 -3.68 -1.75 21.18
N ARG A 113 -4.48 -2.83 21.27
CA ARG A 113 -5.95 -2.72 21.39
C ARG A 113 -6.38 -2.00 22.67
N LEU A 114 -5.71 -2.25 23.79
CA LEU A 114 -6.01 -1.56 25.05
C LEU A 114 -5.73 -0.06 24.97
N VAL A 115 -4.58 0.32 24.40
CA VAL A 115 -4.23 1.73 24.20
C VAL A 115 -5.27 2.45 23.33
N LEU A 116 -5.74 1.82 22.26
CA LEU A 116 -6.79 2.40 21.41
C LEU A 116 -8.10 2.60 22.16
N ASN A 117 -8.53 1.61 22.97
CA ASN A 117 -9.75 1.73 23.77
C ASN A 117 -9.64 2.86 24.81
N ASP A 118 -8.47 3.03 25.44
CA ASP A 118 -8.28 4.11 26.41
C ASP A 118 -8.25 5.48 25.73
N LEU A 119 -7.64 5.59 24.54
CA LEU A 119 -7.71 6.82 23.72
C LEU A 119 -9.16 7.20 23.38
N GLU A 120 -9.99 6.23 22.99
CA GLU A 120 -11.42 6.48 22.73
C GLU A 120 -12.13 7.03 23.97
N ARG A 121 -11.83 6.51 25.17
CA ARG A 121 -12.40 7.01 26.43
C ARG A 121 -11.97 8.45 26.72
N TYR A 122 -10.70 8.77 26.49
CA TYR A 122 -10.21 10.14 26.69
C TYR A 122 -10.85 11.12 25.72
N LEU A 123 -11.01 10.75 24.44
CA LEU A 123 -11.68 11.58 23.44
C LEU A 123 -13.15 11.83 23.80
N GLN A 124 -13.86 10.82 24.31
CA GLN A 124 -15.23 10.97 24.80
C GLN A 124 -15.32 11.87 26.04
N ALA A 125 -14.36 11.75 26.96
CA ALA A 125 -14.32 12.61 28.15
C ALA A 125 -14.01 14.08 27.80
N GLU A 126 -13.14 14.31 26.80
CA GLU A 126 -12.83 15.64 26.27
C GLU A 126 -14.06 16.27 25.62
N SER A 127 -14.77 15.54 24.74
CA SER A 127 -15.97 16.05 24.09
C SER A 127 -17.06 16.44 25.10
N GLN A 128 -17.29 15.60 26.12
CA GLN A 128 -18.27 15.87 27.18
C GLN A 128 -17.90 17.06 28.07
N SER A 129 -16.60 17.31 28.26
CA SER A 129 -16.12 18.45 29.06
C SER A 129 -16.32 19.76 28.32
N GLU A 130 -16.09 19.77 27.01
CA GLU A 130 -16.34 20.92 26.14
C GLU A 130 -17.84 21.23 26.00
N GLU A 131 -18.70 20.22 25.88
CA GLU A 131 -20.16 20.39 25.87
C GLU A 131 -20.69 21.04 27.17
N LYS A 132 -20.22 20.58 28.34
CA LYS A 132 -20.60 21.15 29.64
C LYS A 132 -20.12 22.59 29.83
N LYS A 133 -18.93 22.93 29.32
CA LYS A 133 -18.41 24.32 29.30
C LYS A 133 -19.25 25.24 28.43
N GLY A 134 -19.66 24.77 27.25
CA GLY A 134 -20.55 25.49 26.34
C GLY A 134 -21.95 25.73 26.92
N GLU A 135 -22.47 24.78 27.69
CA GLU A 135 -23.77 24.91 28.36
C GLU A 135 -23.75 25.90 29.54
N HIS A 136 -22.65 25.93 30.31
CA HIS A 136 -22.48 26.89 31.42
C HIS A 136 -22.34 28.33 30.94
N THR A 137 -21.81 28.54 29.73
CA THR A 137 -21.64 29.88 29.12
C THR A 137 -22.97 30.44 28.58
N LYS A 138 -23.94 29.58 28.21
CA LYS A 138 -25.26 30.00 27.71
C LYS A 138 -26.27 30.39 28.81
N ARG A 139 -26.03 30.02 30.07
CA ARG A 139 -26.94 30.32 31.20
C ARG A 139 -26.66 31.67 31.88
N HIS A 140 -25.65 32.40 31.43
CA HIS A 140 -25.24 33.70 31.99
C HIS A 140 -25.34 34.87 30.99
N ALA A 141 -26.07 34.70 29.89
CA ALA A 141 -26.41 35.77 28.94
C ALA A 141 -27.87 36.19 29.10
#